data_AF-A0AAN7HI45-F1
#
_entry.id   AF-A0AAN7HI45-F1
#
_cell.length_a   1.000
_cell.length_b   1.000
_cell.length_c   1.000
_cell.angle_alpha   90.00
_cell.angle_beta   90.00
_cell.angle_gamma   90.00
#
_symmetry.space_group_name_H-M   'P 1'
#
loop_
_entity.id
_entity.type
_entity.pdbx_description
1 polymer ?
#
loop_
_entity_poly.entity_id
_entity_poly.type
_entity_poly.pdbx_seq_one_letter_code
_entity_poly.pdbx_strand_id
1 'polypeptide(L)'
;MASSSNNYYDLYRHGSLGVALTDALDELIGDERIDPQLAMKVLTQFDRVIAETLSEKVRARLTFKGSLDTYRFCDEVWTFLIRNVTFKLDNNSHTVQADKVKIVSCSSKKTDEK
;
A
#
# COMPACT_ATOMS: atom_id res chain seq x y z
N MET A 1 -3.75 19.83 19.74
CA MET A 1 -2.97 18.65 20.15
C MET A 1 -2.17 18.23 18.93
N ALA A 2 -0.83 18.24 19.04
CA ALA A 2 0.07 18.08 17.90
C ALA A 2 -0.20 16.74 17.20
N SER A 3 -0.65 16.79 15.94
CA SER A 3 -0.65 15.61 15.08
C SER A 3 0.81 15.23 14.87
N SER A 4 1.25 14.15 15.51
CA SER A 4 2.46 13.44 15.08
C SER A 4 2.34 13.23 13.58
N SER A 5 3.17 13.93 12.81
CA SER A 5 3.28 13.80 11.37
C SER A 5 3.58 12.33 11.07
N ASN A 6 2.54 11.56 10.71
CA ASN A 6 2.72 10.20 10.24
C ASN A 6 3.37 10.31 8.86
N ASN A 7 4.70 10.24 8.83
CA ASN A 7 5.50 10.41 7.61
C ASN A 7 5.38 9.23 6.63
N TYR A 8 4.53 8.25 6.93
CA TYR A 8 4.32 7.05 6.16
C TYR A 8 2.84 6.89 5.81
N TYR A 9 2.56 6.54 4.56
CA TYR A 9 1.20 6.29 4.09
C TYR A 9 0.62 5.02 4.72
N ASP A 10 -0.65 5.08 5.10
CA ASP A 10 -1.45 3.92 5.51
C ASP A 10 -1.94 3.07 4.32
N LEU A 11 -1.59 3.45 3.08
CA LEU A 11 -1.96 2.77 1.84
C LEU A 11 -1.76 1.25 1.91
N TYR A 12 -0.65 0.81 2.50
CA TYR A 12 -0.29 -0.60 2.57
C TYR A 12 -1.12 -1.41 3.56
N ARG A 13 -1.91 -0.76 4.43
CA ARG A 13 -2.88 -1.44 5.30
C ARG A 13 -3.98 -2.14 4.49
N HIS A 14 -4.30 -1.64 3.29
CA HIS A 14 -5.24 -2.28 2.37
C HIS A 14 -4.64 -3.45 1.57
N GLY A 15 -3.34 -3.69 1.66
CA GLY A 15 -2.71 -4.88 1.08
C GLY A 15 -3.03 -6.14 1.90
N SER A 16 -2.87 -7.33 1.32
CA SER A 16 -3.21 -8.60 1.98
C SER A 16 -2.58 -8.76 3.36
N LEU A 17 -1.33 -8.31 3.54
CA LEU A 17 -0.64 -8.35 4.83
C LEU A 17 -1.22 -7.36 5.85
N GLY A 18 -1.57 -6.16 5.40
CA GLY A 18 -2.17 -5.14 6.26
C GLY A 18 -3.58 -5.49 6.70
N VAL A 19 -4.38 -6.09 5.80
CA VAL A 19 -5.72 -6.61 6.12
C VAL A 19 -5.61 -7.72 7.15
N ALA A 20 -4.75 -8.72 6.92
CA ALA A 20 -4.55 -9.82 7.87
C ALA A 20 -4.07 -9.32 9.25
N LEU A 21 -3.21 -8.30 9.30
CA LEU A 21 -2.80 -7.68 10.55
C LEU A 21 -3.96 -6.97 11.25
N THR A 22 -4.78 -6.23 10.50
CA THR A 22 -5.93 -5.50 11.05
C THR A 22 -6.96 -6.47 11.61
N ASP A 23 -7.29 -7.53 10.86
CA ASP A 23 -8.20 -8.59 11.31
C ASP A 23 -7.72 -9.24 12.62
N ALA A 24 -6.42 -9.55 12.72
CA ALA A 24 -5.84 -10.13 13.94
C ALA A 24 -5.84 -9.15 15.13
N LEU A 25 -5.62 -7.86 14.89
CA LEU A 25 -5.71 -6.84 15.93
C LEU A 25 -7.15 -6.65 16.41
N ASP A 26 -8.12 -6.66 15.50
CA ASP A 26 -9.54 -6.57 15.82
C ASP A 26 -10.03 -7.76 16.65
N GLU A 27 -9.55 -8.98 16.35
CA GLU A 27 -9.82 -10.17 17.17
C GLU A 27 -9.27 -10.01 18.60
N LEU A 28 -8.02 -9.55 18.76
CA LEU A 28 -7.43 -9.32 20.07
C LEU A 28 -8.13 -8.22 20.87
N ILE A 29 -8.67 -7.20 20.20
CA ILE A 29 -9.50 -6.17 20.84
C ILE A 29 -10.85 -6.76 21.26
N GLY A 30 -11.49 -7.55 20.38
CA GLY A 30 -12.76 -8.21 20.65
C GLY A 30 -12.70 -9.16 21.84
N ASP A 31 -11.55 -9.84 22.02
CA ASP A 31 -11.25 -10.69 23.17
C ASP A 31 -10.80 -9.92 24.42
N GLU A 32 -10.81 -8.58 24.39
CA GLU A 32 -10.34 -7.69 25.46
C GLU A 32 -8.87 -7.92 25.88
N ARG A 33 -8.04 -8.49 24.99
CA ARG A 33 -6.64 -8.81 25.26
C ARG A 33 -5.71 -7.63 25.06
N ILE A 34 -6.09 -6.70 24.18
CA ILE A 34 -5.35 -5.46 23.94
C ILE A 34 -6.31 -4.27 23.87
N ASP A 35 -5.81 -3.09 24.24
CA ASP A 35 -6.54 -1.84 24.09
C ASP A 35 -6.47 -1.33 22.63
N PRO A 36 -7.53 -0.71 22.09
CA PRO A 36 -7.53 -0.12 20.74
C PRO A 36 -6.37 0.86 20.49
N GLN A 37 -5.92 1.61 21.49
CA GLN A 37 -4.78 2.52 21.36
C GLN A 37 -3.48 1.77 21.11
N LEU A 38 -3.33 0.55 21.64
CA LEU A 38 -2.16 -0.28 21.36
C LEU A 38 -2.18 -0.80 19.92
N ALA A 39 -3.34 -1.24 19.42
CA ALA A 39 -3.49 -1.66 18.03
C ALA A 39 -3.14 -0.54 17.05
N MET A 40 -3.58 0.69 17.32
CA MET A 40 -3.21 1.86 16.51
C MET A 40 -1.70 2.10 16.47
N LYS A 41 -0.99 1.91 17.60
CA LYS A 41 0.48 2.00 17.62
C LYS A 41 1.15 0.90 16.80
N VAL A 42 0.61 -0.31 16.82
CA VAL A 42 1.10 -1.42 15.98
C VAL A 42 0.91 -1.09 14.49
N LEU A 43 -0.25 -0.54 14.10
CA LEU A 43 -0.51 -0.14 12.72
C LEU A 43 0.40 1.02 12.26
N THR A 44 0.66 2.02 13.09
CA THR A 44 1.64 3.07 12.78
C THR A 44 3.05 2.50 12.58
N GLN A 45 3.45 1.52 13.39
CA GLN A 45 4.73 0.85 13.20
C GLN A 45 4.75 0.00 11.93
N PHE A 46 3.63 -0.64 11.57
CA PHE A 46 3.50 -1.37 10.32
C PHE A 46 3.69 -0.45 9.11
N ASP A 47 3.04 0.72 9.07
CA ASP A 47 3.17 1.70 7.97
C ASP A 47 4.64 2.06 7.69
N ARG A 48 5.39 2.28 8.77
CA ARG A 48 6.83 2.57 8.71
C ARG A 48 7.63 1.38 8.15
N VAL A 49 7.47 0.21 8.76
CA VAL A 49 8.28 -0.98 8.46
C VAL A 49 8.04 -1.49 7.04
N ILE A 50 6.78 -1.48 6.57
CA ILE A 50 6.47 -1.97 5.22
C ILE A 50 7.08 -1.05 4.15
N ALA A 51 6.98 0.27 4.32
CA ALA A 51 7.54 1.24 3.39
C ALA A 51 9.07 1.14 3.30
N GLU A 52 9.75 1.08 4.44
CA GLU A 52 11.21 0.90 4.50
C GLU A 52 11.64 -0.44 3.90
N THR A 53 10.96 -1.52 4.25
CA THR A 53 11.30 -2.87 3.76
C THR A 53 11.14 -2.96 2.24
N LEU A 54 10.05 -2.41 1.68
CA LEU A 54 9.85 -2.37 0.24
C LEU A 54 10.95 -1.54 -0.46
N SER A 55 11.32 -0.40 0.12
CA SER A 55 12.35 0.49 -0.44
C SER A 55 13.76 -0.13 -0.41
N GLU A 56 14.12 -0.81 0.68
CA GLU A 56 15.49 -1.30 0.89
C GLU A 56 15.73 -2.67 0.28
N LYS A 57 14.77 -3.58 0.43
CA LYS A 57 14.96 -5.01 0.16
C LYS A 57 14.39 -5.46 -1.19
N VAL A 58 13.40 -4.78 -1.74
CA VAL A 58 12.77 -5.19 -3.01
C VAL A 58 13.48 -4.54 -4.20
N ARG A 59 14.05 -5.37 -5.07
CA ARG A 59 14.75 -4.93 -6.29
C ARG A 59 14.07 -5.39 -7.58
N ALA A 60 13.08 -6.29 -7.47
CA ALA A 60 12.35 -6.80 -8.61
C ALA A 60 11.61 -5.66 -9.33
N ARG A 61 11.69 -5.64 -10.66
CA ARG A 61 10.94 -4.70 -11.50
C ARG A 61 9.93 -5.47 -12.33
N LEU A 62 8.92 -4.73 -12.74
CA LEU A 62 7.92 -5.21 -13.68
C LEU A 62 7.61 -4.11 -14.68
N THR A 63 7.10 -4.50 -15.84
CA THR A 63 6.47 -3.61 -16.80
C THR A 63 5.06 -4.10 -17.06
N PHE A 64 4.15 -3.20 -17.41
CA PHE A 64 2.80 -3.61 -17.76
C PHE A 64 2.27 -2.82 -18.95
N LYS A 65 1.34 -3.42 -19.68
CA LYS A 65 0.58 -2.78 -20.75
C LYS A 65 -0.89 -3.11 -20.59
N GLY A 66 -1.77 -2.17 -20.87
CA GLY A 66 -3.22 -2.34 -20.81
C GLY A 66 -3.94 -1.10 -21.32
N SER A 67 -5.27 -1.17 -21.36
CA SER A 67 -6.13 -0.07 -21.78
C SER A 67 -6.61 0.72 -20.57
N LEU A 68 -6.27 2.01 -20.47
CA LEU A 68 -6.77 2.86 -19.41
C LEU A 68 -8.29 3.06 -19.53
N ASP A 69 -9.04 2.75 -18.48
CA ASP A 69 -10.50 2.91 -18.39
C ASP A 69 -10.83 4.29 -17.82
N THR A 70 -10.30 4.60 -16.64
CA THR A 70 -10.45 5.91 -15.99
C THR A 70 -9.28 6.20 -15.06
N TYR A 71 -9.07 7.48 -14.75
CA TYR A 71 -8.06 7.93 -13.81
C TYR A 71 -8.60 9.06 -12.91
N ARG A 72 -7.98 9.23 -11.74
CA ARG A 72 -8.26 10.32 -10.80
C ARG A 72 -6.97 10.72 -10.10
N PHE A 73 -6.80 12.03 -9.92
CA PHE A 73 -5.79 12.60 -9.04
C PHE A 73 -6.50 13.52 -8.02
N CYS A 74 -6.35 13.22 -6.74
CA CYS A 74 -6.89 14.00 -5.63
C CYS A 74 -5.97 13.81 -4.43
N ASP A 75 -5.71 14.87 -3.67
CA ASP A 75 -4.87 14.84 -2.45
C ASP A 75 -3.52 14.13 -2.64
N GLU A 76 -2.85 14.41 -3.77
CA GLU A 76 -1.56 13.81 -4.14
C GLU A 76 -1.57 12.28 -4.35
N VAL A 77 -2.76 11.68 -4.46
CA VAL A 77 -2.95 10.26 -4.76
C VAL A 77 -3.49 10.07 -6.16
N TRP A 78 -2.77 9.27 -6.95
CA TRP A 78 -3.23 8.78 -8.24
C TRP A 78 -4.01 7.48 -8.08
N THR A 79 -5.16 7.39 -8.75
CA THR A 79 -5.90 6.14 -8.93
C THR A 79 -6.16 5.88 -10.41
N PHE A 80 -5.76 4.72 -10.90
CA PHE A 80 -6.02 4.27 -12.28
C PHE A 80 -6.86 2.99 -12.26
N LEU A 81 -7.84 2.90 -13.14
CA LEU A 81 -8.50 1.64 -13.50
C LEU A 81 -8.05 1.28 -14.91
N ILE A 82 -7.46 0.10 -15.07
CA ILE A 82 -6.89 -0.37 -16.34
C ILE A 82 -7.51 -1.72 -16.68
N ARG A 83 -7.87 -1.94 -17.94
CA ARG A 83 -8.42 -3.18 -18.48
C ARG A 83 -7.41 -3.93 -19.34
N ASN A 84 -7.60 -5.24 -19.46
CA ASN A 84 -6.80 -6.14 -20.30
C ASN A 84 -5.30 -5.96 -20.06
N VAL A 85 -4.90 -6.04 -18.79
CA VAL A 85 -3.53 -5.74 -18.37
C VAL A 85 -2.66 -6.98 -18.50
N THR A 86 -1.50 -6.82 -19.11
CA THR A 86 -0.43 -7.82 -19.12
C THR A 86 0.78 -7.27 -18.36
N PHE A 87 1.14 -7.94 -17.27
CA PHE A 87 2.36 -7.70 -16.51
C PHE A 87 3.48 -8.61 -17.01
N LYS A 88 4.69 -8.07 -17.08
CA LYS A 88 5.93 -8.79 -17.37
C LYS A 88 6.92 -8.50 -16.25
N LEU A 89 7.36 -9.54 -15.55
CA LEU A 89 8.40 -9.42 -14.53
C LEU A 89 9.79 -9.47 -15.18
N ASP A 90 10.80 -8.96 -14.48
CA ASP A 90 12.20 -9.06 -14.90
C ASP A 90 12.58 -10.52 -15.26
N ASN A 91 13.44 -10.65 -16.28
CA ASN A 91 13.81 -11.89 -16.99
C ASN A 91 12.78 -12.42 -18.00
N ASN A 92 11.67 -11.71 -18.26
CA ASN A 92 10.68 -12.06 -19.30
C ASN A 92 10.12 -13.50 -19.22
N SER A 93 10.38 -14.21 -18.12
CA SER A 93 10.07 -15.63 -17.99
C SER A 93 8.63 -15.86 -17.57
N HIS A 94 8.01 -14.88 -16.93
CA HIS A 94 6.65 -14.97 -16.40
C HIS A 94 5.82 -13.74 -16.77
N THR A 95 4.71 -14.00 -17.46
CA THR A 95 3.68 -13.02 -17.78
C THR A 95 2.43 -13.30 -16.97
N VAL A 96 1.84 -12.27 -16.38
CA VAL A 96 0.57 -12.36 -15.66
C VAL A 96 -0.45 -11.49 -16.38
N GLN A 97 -1.63 -12.05 -16.66
CA GLN A 97 -2.74 -11.31 -17.27
C GLN A 97 -3.86 -11.08 -16.27
N ALA A 98 -4.54 -9.94 -16.40
CA ALA A 98 -5.71 -9.59 -15.60
C ALA A 98 -6.69 -8.75 -16.42
N ASP A 99 -7.98 -9.08 -16.33
CA ASP A 99 -9.04 -8.37 -17.06
C ASP A 99 -9.17 -6.92 -16.59
N LYS A 100 -8.99 -6.68 -15.28
CA LYS A 100 -9.12 -5.36 -14.66
C LYS A 100 -8.18 -5.21 -13.47
N VAL A 101 -7.50 -4.08 -13.39
CA VAL A 101 -6.59 -3.71 -12.29
C VAL A 101 -6.91 -2.30 -11.80
N LYS A 102 -6.88 -2.13 -10.48
CA LYS A 102 -6.86 -0.81 -9.83
C LYS A 102 -5.44 -0.54 -9.32
N ILE A 103 -4.85 0.57 -9.76
CA ILE A 103 -3.55 1.05 -9.27
C ILE A 103 -3.81 2.27 -8.41
N VAL A 104 -3.34 2.26 -7.16
CA VAL A 104 -3.34 3.42 -6.26
C VAL A 104 -1.89 3.76 -5.95
N SER A 105 -1.49 5.01 -6.18
CA SER A 105 -0.12 5.46 -5.99
C SER A 105 -0.10 6.79 -5.27
N CYS A 106 0.60 6.85 -4.14
CA CYS A 106 0.89 8.09 -3.44
C CYS A 106 2.17 8.75 -3.99
N SER A 107 2.30 10.06 -3.77
CA SER A 107 3.53 10.80 -4.05
C SER A 107 4.72 10.22 -3.27
N SER A 108 5.89 10.15 -3.89
CA SER A 108 7.13 9.73 -3.22
C SER A 108 7.87 10.89 -2.54
N LYS A 109 7.34 12.12 -2.65
CA LYS A 109 7.96 13.29 -2.01
C LYS A 109 7.81 13.16 -0.51
N LYS A 110 8.93 13.17 0.22
CA LYS A 110 8.90 13.33 1.67
C LYS A 110 8.32 14.70 1.97
N THR A 111 7.44 14.79 2.96
CA THR A 111 6.72 16.01 3.38
C THR A 111 7.65 17.08 4.01
N ASP A 112 8.95 17.08 3.71
CA ASP A 112 9.99 17.95 4.29
C ASP A 112 10.68 18.82 3.22
N GLU A 113 9.92 19.44 2.30
CA GLU A 113 10.43 20.57 1.50
C GLU A 113 9.40 21.70 1.43
N LYS A 114 9.43 22.58 2.44
CA LYS A 114 9.14 24.01 2.34
C LYS A 114 9.93 24.78 3.39
#